data_AF-V9W6F0-F1
#
_entry.id   AF-V9W6F0-F1
#
_cell.length_a   1.000
_cell.length_b   1.000
_cell.length_c   1.000
_cell.angle_alpha   90.00
_cell.angle_beta   90.00
_cell.angle_gamma   90.00
#
_symmetry.space_group_name_H-M   'P 1'
#
loop_
_entity.id
_entity.type
_entity.pdbx_description
1 polymer ?
#
loop_
_entity_poly.entity_id
_entity_poly.type
_entity_poly.pdbx_seq_one_letter_code
_entity_poly.pdbx_strand_id
1 'polypeptide(L)'
;MTTLNPSMRLKVKGDTSFLPDANGSVYFRNNLVSFQMEGEMIDKWIEMLIPVFNGENTLEDLTDGLPEPHRDRLYEIAELLYQNGFIRDVSQDRPHQLKNQVLKKYASQIEFLDNLCGSGAYRFQTYRQAKVLAVGSGPFFVSLVAALFESGLSKFHMLITDTLPTNRQRLTELADHACISDPEVAVKEITLNRGGSAWQEAVLPYDSILYVSQTGDFEELKLLHSVCRVEKKMFLPAICIEQVGMAGPIVHPDSQGCWESAFRRLHKSALCKDSQNHIYSSPAGAMLELSPYNCVKS
;
A
#
# COMPACT_ATOMS: atom_id res chain seq x y z
N MET A 1 28.55 -9.12 10.01
CA MET A 1 28.80 -8.21 8.88
C MET A 1 28.34 -8.95 7.64
N THR A 2 27.36 -8.40 6.93
CA THR A 2 26.84 -9.04 5.72
C THR A 2 27.73 -8.63 4.56
N THR A 3 28.67 -9.49 4.18
CA THR A 3 29.52 -9.29 3.01
C THR A 3 28.71 -9.50 1.74
N LEU A 4 28.88 -8.61 0.76
CA LEU A 4 28.30 -8.79 -0.57
C LEU A 4 28.81 -10.09 -1.20
N ASN A 5 27.95 -10.78 -1.95
CA ASN A 5 28.34 -11.96 -2.72
C ASN A 5 28.16 -11.69 -4.23
N PRO A 6 28.94 -12.34 -5.12
CA PRO A 6 28.87 -12.07 -6.56
C PRO A 6 27.51 -12.33 -7.20
N SER A 7 26.72 -13.25 -6.64
CA SER A 7 25.37 -13.59 -7.14
C SER A 7 24.27 -12.60 -6.75
N MET A 8 24.55 -11.62 -5.87
CA MET A 8 23.58 -10.62 -5.46
C MET A 8 23.19 -9.73 -6.64
N ARG A 9 21.91 -9.34 -6.69
CA ARG A 9 21.39 -8.36 -7.65
C ARG A 9 21.04 -7.11 -6.87
N LEU A 10 21.84 -6.06 -7.01
CA LEU A 10 21.67 -4.84 -6.21
C LEU A 10 20.67 -3.90 -6.87
N LYS A 11 19.74 -3.39 -6.07
CA LYS A 11 18.74 -2.40 -6.48
C LYS A 11 18.75 -1.21 -5.52
N VAL A 12 18.83 0.00 -6.06
CA VAL A 12 18.65 1.25 -5.31
C VAL A 12 17.22 1.35 -4.81
N LYS A 13 17.06 1.66 -3.52
CA LYS A 13 15.74 1.88 -2.93
C LYS A 13 15.14 3.18 -3.46
N GLY A 14 13.85 3.16 -3.78
CA GLY A 14 13.12 4.31 -4.33
C GLY A 14 13.07 5.55 -3.42
N ASP A 15 13.39 5.42 -2.13
CA ASP A 15 13.53 6.53 -1.20
C ASP A 15 14.95 7.11 -1.10
N THR A 16 15.88 6.64 -1.93
CA THR A 16 17.27 7.12 -1.98
C THR A 16 17.35 8.43 -2.76
N SER A 17 17.99 9.42 -2.16
CA SER A 17 18.42 10.66 -2.82
C SER A 17 19.89 10.90 -2.53
N PHE A 18 20.62 11.42 -3.52
CA PHE A 18 22.03 11.78 -3.38
C PHE A 18 22.31 13.13 -4.00
N LEU A 19 23.28 13.86 -3.43
CA LEU A 19 23.67 15.20 -3.85
C LEU A 19 25.19 15.31 -3.82
N PRO A 20 25.86 15.53 -4.97
CA PRO A 20 27.30 15.79 -4.98
C PRO A 20 27.60 17.17 -4.39
N ASP A 21 28.71 17.28 -3.66
CA ASP A 21 29.23 18.52 -3.08
C ASP A 21 30.41 19.06 -3.91
N ALA A 22 30.71 20.34 -3.75
CA ALA A 22 31.77 21.04 -4.50
C ALA A 22 33.18 20.47 -4.24
N ASN A 23 33.38 19.78 -3.11
CA ASN A 23 34.62 19.10 -2.76
C ASN A 23 34.75 17.69 -3.36
N GLY A 24 33.76 17.23 -4.14
CA GLY A 24 33.74 15.90 -4.77
C GLY A 24 33.13 14.79 -3.91
N SER A 25 32.75 15.07 -2.66
CA SER A 25 32.00 14.12 -1.82
C SER A 25 30.54 14.02 -2.24
N VAL A 26 29.83 12.98 -1.79
CA VAL A 26 28.41 12.78 -2.09
C VAL A 26 27.62 12.61 -0.80
N TYR A 27 26.60 13.45 -0.62
CA TYR A 27 25.65 13.33 0.49
C TYR A 27 24.49 12.43 0.10
N PHE A 28 24.20 11.42 0.91
CA PHE A 28 23.11 10.46 0.74
C PHE A 28 22.04 10.67 1.82
N ARG A 29 20.77 10.52 1.42
CA ARG A 29 19.61 10.55 2.34
C ARG A 29 18.51 9.60 1.89
N ASN A 30 17.96 8.85 2.84
CA ASN A 30 16.69 8.13 2.69
C ASN A 30 15.73 8.50 3.83
N ASN A 31 14.63 7.78 4.00
CA ASN A 31 13.65 8.08 5.04
C ASN A 31 14.12 7.78 6.48
N LEU A 32 15.23 7.05 6.64
CA LEU A 32 15.72 6.57 7.93
C LEU A 32 17.04 7.23 8.35
N VAL A 33 17.97 7.38 7.40
CA VAL A 33 19.35 7.80 7.65
C VAL A 33 19.86 8.75 6.57
N SER A 34 20.89 9.49 6.92
CA SER A 34 21.73 10.20 5.97
C SER A 34 23.20 9.99 6.31
N PHE A 35 24.06 10.04 5.29
CA PHE A 35 25.50 9.97 5.47
C PHE A 35 26.22 10.67 4.32
N GLN A 36 27.49 11.00 4.52
CA GLN A 36 28.35 11.57 3.50
C GLN A 36 29.41 10.55 3.10
N MET A 37 29.62 10.38 1.80
CA MET A 37 30.64 9.52 1.25
C MET A 37 31.75 10.38 0.66
N GLU A 38 32.97 10.16 1.13
CA GLU A 38 34.17 10.84 0.67
C GLU A 38 35.08 9.85 -0.08
N GLY A 39 35.80 10.35 -1.07
CA GLY A 39 36.74 9.54 -1.83
C GLY A 39 37.08 10.18 -3.17
N GLU A 40 38.17 9.73 -3.76
CA GLU A 40 38.58 10.19 -5.09
C GLU A 40 37.52 9.83 -6.14
N MET A 41 37.05 10.84 -6.88
CA MET A 41 36.06 10.71 -7.96
C MET A 41 34.76 10.00 -7.54
N ILE A 42 34.39 10.06 -6.26
CA ILE A 42 33.24 9.31 -5.76
C ILE A 42 31.92 9.78 -6.39
N ASP A 43 31.78 11.08 -6.66
CA ASP A 43 30.69 11.64 -7.46
C ASP A 43 30.50 10.92 -8.80
N LYS A 44 31.59 10.66 -9.53
CA LYS A 44 31.56 9.96 -10.82
C LYS A 44 31.27 8.48 -10.71
N TRP A 45 31.78 7.83 -9.67
CA TRP A 45 31.40 6.46 -9.37
C TRP A 45 29.92 6.34 -9.06
N ILE A 46 29.35 7.22 -8.25
CA ILE A 46 27.93 7.18 -7.91
C ILE A 46 27.05 7.47 -9.13
N GLU A 47 27.40 8.48 -9.95
CA GLU A 47 26.71 8.77 -11.22
C GLU A 47 26.66 7.54 -12.15
N MET A 48 27.72 6.72 -12.14
CA MET A 48 27.81 5.50 -12.96
C MET A 48 27.09 4.31 -12.34
N LEU A 49 27.22 4.08 -11.02
CA LEU A 49 26.73 2.87 -10.36
C LEU A 49 25.24 2.90 -10.07
N ILE A 50 24.68 4.06 -9.70
CA ILE A 50 23.25 4.18 -9.33
C ILE A 50 22.31 3.70 -10.46
N PRO A 51 22.49 4.08 -11.73
CA PRO A 51 21.64 3.57 -12.82
C PRO A 51 21.75 2.05 -13.06
N VAL A 52 22.91 1.48 -12.71
CA VAL A 52 23.24 0.07 -12.96
C VAL A 52 22.74 -0.82 -11.83
N PHE A 53 22.63 -0.29 -10.61
CA PHE A 53 21.98 -0.95 -9.47
C PHE A 53 20.44 -0.88 -9.58
N ASN A 54 19.92 -1.53 -10.61
CA ASN A 54 18.49 -1.62 -10.92
C ASN A 54 17.87 -2.99 -10.57
N GLY A 55 18.69 -3.93 -10.07
CA GLY A 55 18.28 -5.30 -9.71
C GLY A 55 18.25 -6.29 -10.88
N GLU A 56 18.62 -5.88 -12.10
CA GLU A 56 18.56 -6.75 -13.28
C GLU A 56 19.80 -7.62 -13.47
N ASN A 57 20.98 -7.16 -13.05
CA ASN A 57 22.27 -7.85 -13.24
C ASN A 57 22.88 -8.28 -11.90
N THR A 58 23.64 -9.36 -11.89
CA THR A 58 24.40 -9.77 -10.70
C THR A 58 25.66 -8.92 -10.53
N LEU A 59 26.22 -8.85 -9.32
CA LEU A 59 27.51 -8.20 -9.11
C LEU A 59 28.63 -8.84 -9.94
N GLU A 60 28.58 -10.14 -10.18
CA GLU A 60 29.48 -10.85 -11.09
C GLU A 60 29.34 -10.32 -12.52
N ASP A 61 28.12 -10.26 -13.06
CA ASP A 61 27.86 -9.72 -14.41
C ASP A 61 28.35 -8.27 -14.56
N LEU A 62 28.17 -7.45 -13.51
CA LEU A 62 28.59 -6.05 -13.51
C LEU A 62 30.10 -5.83 -13.40
N THR A 63 30.83 -6.84 -12.93
CA THR A 63 32.27 -6.76 -12.72
C THR A 63 33.08 -7.63 -13.67
N ASP A 64 32.41 -8.39 -14.54
CA ASP A 64 33.07 -9.20 -15.56
C ASP A 64 33.91 -8.33 -16.52
N GLY A 65 35.14 -8.77 -16.77
CA GLY A 65 36.10 -8.05 -17.60
C GLY A 65 36.68 -6.74 -17.02
N LEU A 66 36.29 -6.31 -15.81
CA LEU A 66 36.88 -5.13 -15.17
C LEU A 66 38.26 -5.45 -14.56
N PRO A 67 39.25 -4.54 -14.66
CA PRO A 67 40.50 -4.64 -13.90
C PRO A 67 40.24 -4.73 -12.39
N GLU A 68 41.06 -5.49 -11.67
CA GLU A 68 40.87 -5.73 -10.22
C GLU A 68 40.68 -4.46 -9.38
N PRO A 69 41.46 -3.37 -9.58
CA PRO A 69 41.26 -2.14 -8.80
C PRO A 69 39.87 -1.51 -8.99
N HIS A 70 39.29 -1.63 -10.19
CA HIS A 70 37.95 -1.10 -10.48
C HIS A 70 36.85 -1.99 -9.89
N ARG A 71 37.04 -3.31 -9.96
CA ARG A 71 36.15 -4.28 -9.31
C ARG A 71 36.11 -4.03 -7.81
N ASP A 72 37.28 -3.98 -7.17
CA ASP A 72 37.37 -3.82 -5.71
C ASP A 72 36.73 -2.50 -5.27
N ARG A 73 36.96 -1.42 -6.03
CA ARG A 73 36.32 -0.13 -5.78
C ARG A 73 34.79 -0.16 -5.89
N LEU A 74 34.25 -0.89 -6.88
CA LEU A 74 32.80 -1.08 -7.02
C LEU A 74 32.22 -1.81 -5.79
N TYR A 75 32.86 -2.89 -5.36
CA TYR A 75 32.43 -3.66 -4.19
C TYR A 75 32.49 -2.83 -2.90
N GLU A 76 33.53 -2.02 -2.70
CA GLU A 76 33.61 -1.10 -1.55
C GLU A 76 32.42 -0.13 -1.51
N ILE A 77 32.11 0.51 -2.64
CA ILE A 77 31.01 1.48 -2.72
C ILE A 77 29.66 0.78 -2.52
N ALA A 78 29.47 -0.35 -3.19
CA ALA A 78 28.26 -1.15 -3.04
C ALA A 78 28.06 -1.61 -1.59
N GLU A 79 29.13 -2.04 -0.91
CA GLU A 79 29.05 -2.51 0.47
C GLU A 79 28.66 -1.36 1.41
N LEU A 80 29.25 -0.17 1.24
CA LEU A 80 28.86 1.02 2.00
C LEU A 80 27.38 1.37 1.81
N LEU A 81 26.90 1.38 0.56
CA LEU A 81 25.49 1.67 0.28
C LEU A 81 24.55 0.59 0.83
N TYR A 82 24.96 -0.68 0.78
CA TYR A 82 24.17 -1.81 1.28
C TYR A 82 24.07 -1.78 2.80
N GLN A 83 25.19 -1.59 3.50
CA GLN A 83 25.24 -1.52 4.96
C GLN A 83 24.44 -0.33 5.51
N ASN A 84 24.43 0.80 4.78
CA ASN A 84 23.63 1.98 5.15
C ASN A 84 22.18 1.93 4.65
N GLY A 85 21.76 0.84 3.98
CA GLY A 85 20.37 0.61 3.59
C GLY A 85 19.87 1.48 2.43
N PHE A 86 20.76 1.89 1.53
CA PHE A 86 20.43 2.66 0.31
C PHE A 86 20.20 1.76 -0.91
N ILE A 87 20.88 0.62 -0.94
CA ILE A 87 20.64 -0.44 -1.91
C ILE A 87 20.27 -1.72 -1.17
N ARG A 88 19.55 -2.61 -1.85
CA ARG A 88 19.21 -3.93 -1.33
C ARG A 88 19.52 -5.01 -2.36
N ASP A 89 19.66 -6.23 -1.87
CA ASP A 89 19.72 -7.41 -2.74
C ASP A 89 18.30 -7.86 -3.07
N VAL A 90 17.99 -7.96 -4.36
CA VAL A 90 16.70 -8.45 -4.89
C VAL A 90 16.77 -9.91 -5.34
N SER A 91 17.95 -10.55 -5.30
CA SER A 91 18.12 -11.96 -5.69
C SER A 91 17.29 -12.91 -4.83
N GLN A 92 17.00 -12.51 -3.59
CA GLN A 92 16.21 -13.28 -2.62
C GLN A 92 14.73 -12.89 -2.62
N ASP A 93 14.29 -12.06 -3.55
CA ASP A 93 12.88 -11.70 -3.63
C ASP A 93 12.01 -12.91 -3.94
N ARG A 94 10.83 -12.94 -3.31
CA ARG A 94 9.86 -13.99 -3.56
C ARG A 94 9.36 -13.90 -5.01
N PRO A 95 9.29 -15.02 -5.74
CA PRO A 95 8.87 -15.02 -7.13
C PRO A 95 7.39 -14.64 -7.26
N HIS A 96 7.02 -14.01 -8.38
CA HIS A 96 5.64 -13.66 -8.71
C HIS A 96 5.31 -14.03 -10.17
N GLN A 97 4.03 -13.94 -10.52
CA GLN A 97 3.46 -14.30 -11.82
C GLN A 97 2.68 -13.13 -12.45
N LEU A 98 2.82 -11.92 -11.91
CA LEU A 98 2.23 -10.71 -12.50
C LEU A 98 2.67 -10.51 -13.95
N LYS A 99 1.70 -10.21 -14.82
CA LYS A 99 1.94 -9.88 -16.22
C LYS A 99 2.67 -8.54 -16.36
N ASN A 100 3.48 -8.39 -17.40
CA ASN A 100 4.22 -7.16 -17.69
C ASN A 100 3.35 -5.91 -17.77
N GLN A 101 2.11 -6.02 -18.30
CA GLN A 101 1.18 -4.88 -18.33
C GLN A 101 0.81 -4.41 -16.91
N VAL A 102 0.55 -5.33 -15.99
CA VAL A 102 0.22 -5.03 -14.59
C VAL A 102 1.44 -4.44 -13.87
N LEU A 103 2.63 -5.01 -14.10
CA LEU A 103 3.88 -4.47 -13.55
C LEU A 103 4.11 -3.02 -13.97
N LYS A 104 3.91 -2.69 -15.25
CA LYS A 104 4.06 -1.33 -15.77
C LYS A 104 3.00 -0.38 -15.24
N LYS A 105 1.74 -0.81 -15.20
CA LYS A 105 0.61 0.01 -14.73
C LYS A 105 0.75 0.39 -13.25
N TYR A 106 1.20 -0.56 -12.42
CA TYR A 106 1.28 -0.42 -10.97
C TYR A 106 2.72 -0.34 -10.45
N ALA A 107 3.66 0.12 -11.28
CA ALA A 107 5.08 0.19 -10.95
C ALA A 107 5.32 0.97 -9.65
N SER A 108 4.65 2.12 -9.48
CA SER A 108 4.79 2.96 -8.28
C SER A 108 4.28 2.28 -7.01
N GLN A 109 3.16 1.55 -7.11
CA GLN A 109 2.56 0.80 -5.99
C GLN A 109 3.45 -0.37 -5.58
N ILE A 110 3.99 -1.09 -6.58
CA ILE A 110 4.94 -2.19 -6.37
C ILE A 110 6.21 -1.67 -5.72
N GLU A 111 6.76 -0.56 -6.21
CA GLU A 111 7.97 0.08 -5.67
C GLU A 111 7.76 0.55 -4.23
N PHE A 112 6.58 1.10 -3.92
CA PHE A 112 6.22 1.46 -2.55
C PHE A 112 6.23 0.26 -1.61
N LEU A 113 5.59 -0.85 -2.01
CA LEU A 113 5.59 -2.10 -1.24
C LEU A 113 7.00 -2.68 -1.09
N ASP A 114 7.81 -2.58 -2.14
CA ASP A 114 9.18 -3.04 -2.16
C ASP A 114 10.06 -2.32 -1.14
N ASN A 115 9.97 -0.99 -1.10
CA ASN A 115 10.74 -0.16 -0.20
C ASN A 115 10.37 -0.36 1.27
N LEU A 116 9.12 -0.69 1.56
CA LEU A 116 8.63 -0.90 2.92
C LEU A 116 8.94 -2.30 3.47
N CYS A 117 8.75 -3.34 2.65
CA CYS A 117 8.68 -4.72 3.14
C CYS A 117 9.44 -5.74 2.28
N GLY A 118 10.11 -5.30 1.21
CA GLY A 118 10.78 -6.16 0.22
C GLY A 118 9.81 -7.02 -0.60
N SER A 119 10.30 -7.59 -1.71
CA SER A 119 9.51 -8.44 -2.62
C SER A 119 8.20 -7.78 -3.06
N GLY A 120 8.26 -6.51 -3.47
CA GLY A 120 7.09 -5.67 -3.74
C GLY A 120 6.10 -6.31 -4.71
N ALA A 121 6.59 -6.92 -5.79
CA ALA A 121 5.74 -7.54 -6.81
C ALA A 121 5.01 -8.80 -6.31
N TYR A 122 5.66 -9.63 -5.49
CA TYR A 122 4.99 -10.75 -4.81
C TYR A 122 3.90 -10.28 -3.85
N ARG A 123 4.19 -9.23 -3.07
CA ARG A 123 3.21 -8.66 -2.12
C ARG A 123 2.04 -8.03 -2.85
N PHE A 124 2.31 -7.32 -3.95
CA PHE A 124 1.27 -6.74 -4.80
C PHE A 124 0.39 -7.83 -5.43
N GLN A 125 0.98 -8.95 -5.88
CA GLN A 125 0.21 -10.10 -6.33
C GLN A 125 -0.69 -10.65 -5.23
N THR A 126 -0.15 -10.83 -4.02
CA THR A 126 -0.91 -11.33 -2.87
C THR A 126 -2.09 -10.41 -2.56
N TYR A 127 -1.87 -9.09 -2.57
CA TYR A 127 -2.91 -8.09 -2.43
C TYR A 127 -4.00 -8.22 -3.49
N ARG A 128 -3.63 -8.36 -4.77
CA ARG A 128 -4.57 -8.56 -5.88
C ARG A 128 -5.41 -9.82 -5.78
N GLN A 129 -4.91 -10.84 -5.09
CA GLN A 129 -5.56 -12.13 -4.90
C GLN A 129 -6.42 -12.18 -3.63
N ALA A 130 -6.36 -11.15 -2.77
CA ALA A 130 -7.14 -11.09 -1.54
C ALA A 130 -8.63 -11.04 -1.84
N LYS A 131 -9.45 -11.78 -1.08
CA LYS A 131 -10.90 -11.73 -1.20
C LYS A 131 -11.44 -10.59 -0.35
N VAL A 132 -11.81 -9.50 -1.00
CA VAL A 132 -12.30 -8.29 -0.32
C VAL A 132 -13.79 -8.12 -0.54
N LEU A 133 -14.51 -7.79 0.54
CA LEU A 133 -15.86 -7.25 0.49
C LEU A 133 -15.83 -5.77 0.88
N ALA A 134 -16.24 -4.90 -0.04
CA ALA A 134 -16.46 -3.49 0.22
C ALA A 134 -17.94 -3.27 0.58
N VAL A 135 -18.19 -2.68 1.75
CA VAL A 135 -19.53 -2.44 2.31
C VAL A 135 -19.74 -0.96 2.54
N GLY A 136 -20.89 -0.43 2.14
CA GLY A 136 -21.27 0.96 2.46
C GLY A 136 -22.28 1.53 1.50
N SER A 137 -22.46 2.84 1.54
CA SER A 137 -23.39 3.55 0.66
C SER A 137 -23.00 5.01 0.43
N GLY A 138 -23.65 5.64 -0.54
CA GLY A 138 -23.47 7.05 -0.87
C GLY A 138 -22.17 7.36 -1.65
N PRO A 139 -21.84 8.66 -1.77
CA PRO A 139 -20.64 9.11 -2.47
C PRO A 139 -19.33 8.56 -1.87
N PHE A 140 -19.26 8.40 -0.55
CA PHE A 140 -18.07 7.86 0.11
C PHE A 140 -17.77 6.41 -0.31
N PHE A 141 -18.83 5.62 -0.54
CA PHE A 141 -18.68 4.26 -1.08
C PHE A 141 -18.17 4.25 -2.53
N VAL A 142 -18.65 5.17 -3.37
CA VAL A 142 -18.15 5.31 -4.75
C VAL A 142 -16.65 5.60 -4.75
N SER A 143 -16.20 6.47 -3.85
CA SER A 143 -14.80 6.82 -3.76
C SER A 143 -13.93 5.70 -3.18
N LEU A 144 -14.42 4.92 -2.22
CA LEU A 144 -13.77 3.67 -1.79
C LEU A 144 -13.53 2.74 -2.99
N VAL A 145 -14.55 2.53 -3.82
CA VAL A 145 -14.46 1.67 -5.02
C VAL A 145 -13.43 2.21 -6.01
N ALA A 146 -13.39 3.53 -6.23
CA ALA A 146 -12.37 4.17 -7.06
C ALA A 146 -10.95 3.92 -6.50
N ALA A 147 -10.75 4.12 -5.21
CA ALA A 147 -9.46 3.91 -4.56
C ALA A 147 -9.00 2.45 -4.59
N LEU A 148 -9.92 1.47 -4.53
CA LEU A 148 -9.59 0.05 -4.70
C LEU A 148 -9.04 -0.25 -6.10
N PHE A 149 -9.61 0.36 -7.14
CA PHE A 149 -9.07 0.23 -8.50
C PHE A 149 -7.71 0.94 -8.68
N GLU A 150 -7.57 2.15 -8.14
CA GLU A 150 -6.33 2.93 -8.23
C GLU A 150 -5.17 2.28 -7.46
N SER A 151 -5.48 1.64 -6.33
CA SER A 151 -4.51 0.84 -5.58
C SER A 151 -4.22 -0.51 -6.23
N GLY A 152 -5.01 -0.90 -7.23
CA GLY A 152 -4.74 -2.06 -8.06
C GLY A 152 -5.36 -3.36 -7.57
N LEU A 153 -6.37 -3.30 -6.69
CA LEU A 153 -7.19 -4.47 -6.39
C LEU A 153 -8.07 -4.79 -7.59
N SER A 154 -7.82 -5.92 -8.24
CA SER A 154 -8.54 -6.28 -9.46
C SER A 154 -9.88 -6.94 -9.17
N LYS A 155 -10.02 -7.69 -8.08
CA LYS A 155 -11.23 -8.47 -7.80
C LYS A 155 -11.73 -8.24 -6.40
N PHE A 156 -12.97 -7.79 -6.28
CA PHE A 156 -13.67 -7.63 -5.01
C PHE A 156 -15.18 -7.62 -5.23
N HIS A 157 -15.93 -7.84 -4.17
CA HIS A 157 -17.38 -7.71 -4.20
C HIS A 157 -17.82 -6.46 -3.44
N MET A 158 -18.97 -5.93 -3.84
CA MET A 158 -19.60 -4.76 -3.26
C MET A 158 -20.90 -5.17 -2.57
N LEU A 159 -21.15 -4.65 -1.38
CA LEU A 159 -22.44 -4.74 -0.71
C LEU A 159 -22.89 -3.30 -0.43
N ILE A 160 -23.84 -2.84 -1.24
CA ILE A 160 -24.39 -1.49 -1.12
C ILE A 160 -25.51 -1.51 -0.08
N THR A 161 -25.37 -0.72 0.98
CA THR A 161 -26.40 -0.57 2.02
C THR A 161 -27.42 0.49 1.61
N ASP A 162 -28.63 0.44 2.19
CA ASP A 162 -29.72 1.35 1.82
C ASP A 162 -29.71 2.68 2.60
N THR A 163 -28.62 3.00 3.31
CA THR A 163 -28.52 4.18 4.18
C THR A 163 -28.49 5.49 3.39
N LEU A 164 -27.80 5.52 2.24
CA LEU A 164 -27.71 6.68 1.36
C LEU A 164 -27.84 6.29 -0.13
N PRO A 165 -28.41 7.16 -0.98
CA PRO A 165 -28.45 6.93 -2.43
C PRO A 165 -27.04 6.76 -3.01
N THR A 166 -26.79 5.60 -3.61
CA THR A 166 -25.48 5.27 -4.22
C THR A 166 -25.59 5.32 -5.74
N ASN A 167 -24.68 6.06 -6.40
CA ASN A 167 -24.66 6.16 -7.85
C ASN A 167 -24.07 4.89 -8.47
N ARG A 168 -24.92 3.88 -8.72
CA ARG A 168 -24.52 2.60 -9.34
C ARG A 168 -23.97 2.77 -10.76
N GLN A 169 -24.49 3.73 -11.54
CA GLN A 169 -23.94 4.01 -12.87
C GLN A 169 -22.47 4.42 -12.79
N ARG A 170 -22.13 5.29 -11.82
CA ARG A 170 -20.74 5.70 -11.60
C ARG A 170 -19.84 4.53 -11.21
N LEU A 171 -20.34 3.57 -10.43
CA LEU A 171 -19.58 2.36 -10.08
C LEU A 171 -19.26 1.52 -11.33
N THR A 172 -20.23 1.36 -12.23
CA THR A 172 -20.01 0.68 -13.52
C THR A 172 -18.97 1.40 -14.37
N GLU A 173 -19.08 2.73 -14.50
CA GLU A 173 -18.10 3.54 -15.24
C GLU A 173 -16.67 3.40 -14.70
N LEU A 174 -16.51 3.34 -13.37
CA LEU A 174 -15.22 3.13 -12.73
C LEU A 174 -14.65 1.75 -13.07
N ALA A 175 -15.48 0.71 -13.02
CA ALA A 175 -15.07 -0.65 -13.37
C ALA A 175 -14.67 -0.77 -14.85
N ASP A 176 -15.47 -0.19 -15.75
CA ASP A 176 -15.21 -0.18 -17.19
C ASP A 176 -13.90 0.56 -17.50
N HIS A 177 -13.69 1.73 -16.90
CA HIS A 177 -12.46 2.50 -17.07
C HIS A 177 -11.23 1.74 -16.54
N ALA A 178 -11.34 1.10 -15.37
CA ALA A 178 -10.25 0.30 -14.82
C ALA A 178 -9.88 -0.88 -15.73
N CYS A 179 -10.89 -1.54 -16.30
CA CYS A 179 -10.75 -2.70 -17.21
C CYS A 179 -9.94 -2.38 -18.48
N ILE A 180 -10.01 -1.14 -19.00
CA ILE A 180 -9.20 -0.70 -20.15
C ILE A 180 -7.71 -0.91 -19.90
N SER A 181 -7.24 -0.62 -18.68
CA SER A 181 -5.82 -0.69 -18.32
C SER A 181 -5.44 -1.99 -17.60
N ASP A 182 -6.40 -2.64 -16.94
CA ASP A 182 -6.23 -3.89 -16.21
C ASP A 182 -7.38 -4.87 -16.52
N PRO A 183 -7.21 -5.79 -17.48
CA PRO A 183 -8.26 -6.71 -17.91
C PRO A 183 -8.61 -7.79 -16.86
N GLU A 184 -7.92 -7.82 -15.71
CA GLU A 184 -8.25 -8.72 -14.61
C GLU A 184 -9.32 -8.16 -13.67
N VAL A 185 -9.69 -6.89 -13.88
CA VAL A 185 -10.73 -6.21 -13.12
C VAL A 185 -12.06 -6.96 -13.23
N ALA A 186 -12.58 -7.39 -12.08
CA ALA A 186 -13.89 -8.02 -11.98
C ALA A 186 -14.53 -7.68 -10.64
N VAL A 187 -15.60 -6.89 -10.69
CA VAL A 187 -16.35 -6.45 -9.51
C VAL A 187 -17.80 -6.88 -9.63
N LYS A 188 -18.38 -7.34 -8.52
CA LYS A 188 -19.78 -7.76 -8.46
C LYS A 188 -20.48 -7.15 -7.25
N GLU A 189 -21.66 -6.62 -7.46
CA GLU A 189 -22.58 -6.28 -6.37
C GLU A 189 -23.23 -7.59 -5.87
N ILE A 190 -23.18 -7.80 -4.56
CA ILE A 190 -23.92 -8.86 -3.87
C ILE A 190 -25.06 -8.23 -3.06
N THR A 191 -26.14 -8.99 -2.88
CA THR A 191 -27.28 -8.56 -2.07
C THR A 191 -27.19 -9.22 -0.71
N LEU A 192 -27.47 -8.45 0.35
CA LEU A 192 -27.61 -9.00 1.69
C LEU A 192 -28.94 -9.78 1.77
N ASN A 193 -28.87 -11.05 2.17
CA ASN A 193 -30.06 -11.88 2.36
C ASN A 193 -30.93 -11.32 3.50
N ARG A 194 -32.21 -11.75 3.56
CA ARG A 194 -33.09 -11.45 4.70
C ARG A 194 -32.94 -12.55 5.74
N GLY A 195 -32.57 -12.21 6.98
CA GLY A 195 -32.50 -13.16 8.09
C GLY A 195 -31.44 -12.80 9.13
N GLY A 196 -31.46 -13.48 10.28
CA GLY A 196 -30.53 -13.23 11.38
C GLY A 196 -29.07 -13.56 11.09
N SER A 197 -28.81 -14.49 10.16
CA SER A 197 -27.46 -14.92 9.72
C SER A 197 -26.95 -14.20 8.47
N ALA A 198 -27.71 -13.24 7.92
CA ALA A 198 -27.41 -12.68 6.60
C ALA A 198 -26.01 -12.06 6.50
N TRP A 199 -25.57 -11.35 7.55
CA TRP A 199 -24.22 -10.77 7.59
C TRP A 199 -23.14 -11.84 7.69
N GLN A 200 -23.35 -12.91 8.45
CA GLN A 200 -22.38 -14.00 8.56
C GLN A 200 -22.17 -14.67 7.20
N GLU A 201 -23.26 -15.02 6.52
CA GLU A 201 -23.24 -15.58 5.17
C GLU A 201 -22.55 -14.64 4.18
N ALA A 202 -22.81 -13.33 4.30
CA ALA A 202 -22.21 -12.33 3.44
C ALA A 202 -20.69 -12.19 3.68
N VAL A 203 -20.17 -12.25 4.91
CA VAL A 203 -18.73 -12.06 5.15
C VAL A 203 -17.91 -13.34 4.98
N LEU A 204 -18.52 -14.52 5.17
CA LEU A 204 -17.84 -15.81 5.23
C LEU A 204 -16.87 -16.08 4.04
N PRO A 205 -17.21 -15.75 2.78
CA PRO A 205 -16.35 -16.05 1.63
C PRO A 205 -15.07 -15.21 1.52
N TYR A 206 -14.96 -14.13 2.30
CA TYR A 206 -13.93 -13.11 2.15
C TYR A 206 -12.89 -13.18 3.26
N ASP A 207 -11.72 -12.57 3.02
CA ASP A 207 -10.62 -12.50 3.99
C ASP A 207 -10.65 -11.14 4.72
N SER A 208 -11.01 -10.09 3.98
CA SER A 208 -11.00 -8.69 4.44
C SER A 208 -12.30 -7.98 4.11
N ILE A 209 -12.82 -7.25 5.09
CA ILE A 209 -14.05 -6.48 4.99
C ILE A 209 -13.70 -5.00 5.17
N LEU A 210 -13.98 -4.20 4.15
CA LEU A 210 -13.82 -2.75 4.16
C LEU A 210 -15.19 -2.12 4.32
N TYR A 211 -15.38 -1.33 5.37
CA TYR A 211 -16.67 -0.70 5.66
C TYR A 211 -16.55 0.82 5.58
N VAL A 212 -17.44 1.48 4.84
CA VAL A 212 -17.50 2.93 4.79
C VAL A 212 -18.89 3.48 5.10
N SER A 213 -18.95 4.51 5.93
CA SER A 213 -20.21 5.18 6.30
C SER A 213 -20.02 6.68 6.45
N GLN A 214 -20.83 7.46 5.72
CA GLN A 214 -20.80 8.92 5.81
C GLN A 214 -21.70 9.46 6.94
N THR A 215 -22.74 8.72 7.32
CA THR A 215 -23.68 9.11 8.38
C THR A 215 -23.25 8.66 9.77
N GLY A 216 -22.21 7.82 9.86
CA GLY A 216 -21.74 7.26 11.12
C GLY A 216 -22.76 6.29 11.72
N ASP A 217 -23.37 5.41 10.91
CA ASP A 217 -24.28 4.37 11.41
C ASP A 217 -23.50 3.41 12.33
N PHE A 218 -23.55 3.71 13.62
CA PHE A 218 -22.82 2.97 14.64
C PHE A 218 -23.40 1.59 14.90
N GLU A 219 -24.68 1.35 14.62
CA GLU A 219 -25.31 0.05 14.89
C GLU A 219 -24.96 -0.94 13.77
N GLU A 220 -25.01 -0.52 12.52
CA GLU A 220 -24.52 -1.33 11.39
C GLU A 220 -23.04 -1.65 11.54
N LEU A 221 -22.22 -0.65 11.87
CA LEU A 221 -20.79 -0.81 12.10
C LEU A 221 -20.49 -1.82 13.23
N LYS A 222 -21.16 -1.71 14.38
CA LYS A 222 -21.00 -2.65 15.50
C LYS A 222 -21.42 -4.06 15.12
N LEU A 223 -22.56 -4.20 14.44
CA LEU A 223 -23.07 -5.50 14.00
C LEU A 223 -22.06 -6.17 13.06
N LEU A 224 -21.64 -5.48 11.99
CA LEU A 224 -20.70 -6.02 11.02
C LEU A 224 -19.34 -6.35 11.66
N HIS A 225 -18.83 -5.47 12.52
CA HIS A 225 -17.59 -5.72 13.25
C HIS A 225 -17.69 -6.96 14.17
N SER A 226 -18.82 -7.14 14.87
CA SER A 226 -19.05 -8.33 15.71
C SER A 226 -19.06 -9.63 14.89
N VAL A 227 -19.68 -9.60 13.72
CA VAL A 227 -19.71 -10.71 12.77
C VAL A 227 -18.30 -11.00 12.25
N CYS A 228 -17.53 -9.98 11.87
CA CYS A 228 -16.14 -10.13 11.43
C CYS A 228 -15.26 -10.76 12.53
N ARG A 229 -15.48 -10.43 13.80
CA ARG A 229 -14.75 -11.05 14.92
C ARG A 229 -15.07 -12.54 15.06
N VAL A 230 -16.35 -12.92 14.99
CA VAL A 230 -16.77 -14.33 15.06
C VAL A 230 -16.19 -15.12 13.89
N GLU A 231 -16.27 -14.57 12.69
CA GLU A 231 -15.82 -15.21 11.45
C GLU A 231 -14.33 -15.02 11.16
N LYS A 232 -13.58 -14.42 12.10
CA LYS A 232 -12.14 -14.16 12.03
C LYS A 232 -11.71 -13.46 10.73
N LYS A 233 -12.40 -12.36 10.39
CA LYS A 233 -12.12 -11.53 9.21
C LYS A 233 -11.31 -10.29 9.60
N MET A 234 -10.42 -9.88 8.70
CA MET A 234 -9.80 -8.56 8.78
C MET A 234 -10.88 -7.50 8.57
N PHE A 235 -10.96 -6.52 9.48
CA PHE A 235 -11.96 -5.46 9.39
C PHE A 235 -11.32 -4.08 9.39
N LEU A 236 -11.63 -3.26 8.38
CA LEU A 236 -11.18 -1.88 8.29
C LEU A 236 -12.40 -0.96 8.06
N PRO A 237 -12.83 -0.24 9.11
CA PRO A 237 -13.86 0.78 8.97
C PRO A 237 -13.24 2.12 8.57
N ALA A 238 -13.91 2.88 7.73
CA ALA A 238 -13.70 4.31 7.61
C ALA A 238 -15.03 5.06 7.65
N ILE A 239 -15.17 6.02 8.55
CA ILE A 239 -16.44 6.69 8.81
C ILE A 239 -16.25 8.20 8.86
N CYS A 240 -17.29 8.93 8.45
CA CYS A 240 -17.38 10.36 8.72
C CYS A 240 -18.27 10.59 9.94
N ILE A 241 -17.76 11.36 10.91
CA ILE A 241 -18.48 11.79 12.09
C ILE A 241 -18.45 13.31 12.08
N GLU A 242 -19.62 13.92 11.89
CA GLU A 242 -19.75 15.36 11.68
C GLU A 242 -18.84 15.87 10.54
N GLN A 243 -17.73 16.53 10.86
CA GLN A 243 -16.80 17.12 9.91
C GLN A 243 -15.46 16.37 9.82
N VAL A 244 -15.32 15.30 10.59
CA VAL A 244 -14.07 14.55 10.72
C VAL A 244 -14.27 13.17 10.13
N GLY A 245 -13.47 12.85 9.11
CA GLY A 245 -13.38 11.49 8.62
C GLY A 245 -12.29 10.72 9.36
N MET A 246 -12.54 9.45 9.63
CA MET A 246 -11.68 8.55 10.37
C MET A 246 -11.53 7.25 9.61
N ALA A 247 -10.33 6.73 9.52
CA ALA A 247 -10.06 5.40 8.98
C ALA A 247 -9.35 4.56 10.04
N GLY A 248 -9.83 3.35 10.24
CA GLY A 248 -9.33 2.40 11.22
C GLY A 248 -10.03 2.44 12.59
N PRO A 249 -9.50 1.69 13.57
CA PRO A 249 -8.30 0.85 13.45
C PRO A 249 -8.50 -0.32 12.49
N ILE A 250 -7.42 -0.82 11.88
CA ILE A 250 -7.43 -2.14 11.26
C ILE A 250 -7.55 -3.17 12.38
N VAL A 251 -8.62 -3.94 12.38
CA VAL A 251 -8.88 -4.97 13.37
C VAL A 251 -8.48 -6.31 12.79
N HIS A 252 -7.35 -6.85 13.26
CA HIS A 252 -6.94 -8.22 13.00
C HIS A 252 -7.76 -9.18 13.88
N PRO A 253 -8.16 -10.37 13.38
CA PRO A 253 -8.89 -11.37 14.17
C PRO A 253 -8.25 -11.70 15.53
N ASP A 254 -6.92 -11.74 15.56
CA ASP A 254 -6.15 -12.04 16.77
C ASP A 254 -5.91 -10.82 17.68
N SER A 255 -6.34 -9.63 17.28
CA SER A 255 -6.19 -8.41 18.08
C SER A 255 -7.25 -8.34 19.17
N GLN A 256 -6.81 -8.07 20.40
CA GLN A 256 -7.71 -7.74 21.51
C GLN A 256 -8.39 -6.37 21.30
N GLY A 257 -7.76 -5.47 20.53
CA GLY A 257 -8.27 -4.14 20.23
C GLY A 257 -9.51 -4.18 19.34
N CYS A 258 -10.47 -3.30 19.62
CA CYS A 258 -11.64 -3.10 18.76
C CYS A 258 -11.87 -1.64 18.42
N TRP A 259 -12.63 -1.42 17.35
CA TRP A 259 -13.07 -0.10 16.94
C TRP A 259 -13.83 0.63 18.07
N GLU A 260 -14.70 -0.06 18.82
CA GLU A 260 -15.48 0.56 19.90
C GLU A 260 -14.59 1.07 21.03
N SER A 261 -13.52 0.33 21.36
CA SER A 261 -12.55 0.75 22.38
C SER A 261 -11.75 1.96 21.93
N ALA A 262 -11.37 2.02 20.65
CA ALA A 262 -10.70 3.17 20.08
C ALA A 262 -11.64 4.39 20.07
N PHE A 263 -12.88 4.20 19.64
CA PHE A 263 -13.89 5.24 19.55
C PHE A 263 -14.20 5.87 20.91
N ARG A 264 -14.37 5.06 21.97
CA ARG A 264 -14.61 5.57 23.33
C ARG A 264 -13.47 6.43 23.89
N ARG A 265 -12.27 6.35 23.32
CA ARG A 265 -11.10 7.16 23.74
C ARG A 265 -10.99 8.47 22.97
N LEU A 266 -11.81 8.69 21.94
CA LEU A 266 -11.81 9.94 21.18
C LEU A 266 -12.49 11.04 21.99
N HIS A 267 -11.75 12.11 22.25
CA HIS A 267 -12.29 13.28 22.94
C HIS A 267 -13.15 14.11 21.99
N LYS A 268 -14.24 14.70 22.49
CA LYS A 268 -15.19 15.49 21.69
C LYS A 268 -14.51 16.64 20.92
N SER A 269 -13.46 17.24 21.47
CA SER A 269 -12.69 18.31 20.81
C SER A 269 -11.90 17.84 19.57
N ALA A 270 -11.71 16.53 19.40
CA ALA A 270 -11.13 15.96 18.19
C ALA A 270 -12.17 15.74 17.08
N LEU A 271 -13.46 15.75 17.43
CA LEU A 271 -14.60 15.51 16.54
C LEU A 271 -15.29 16.81 16.11
N CYS A 272 -15.45 17.75 17.04
CA CYS A 272 -16.08 19.05 16.80
C CYS A 272 -15.01 20.14 16.75
N LYS A 273 -14.63 20.59 15.55
CA LYS A 273 -14.03 21.92 15.34
C LYS A 273 -15.14 22.89 14.95
N ASP A 274 -14.97 24.16 15.29
CA ASP A 274 -16.02 25.20 15.22
C ASP A 274 -16.79 25.19 13.89
N SER A 275 -18.11 24.94 13.96
CA SER A 275 -18.96 24.56 12.83
C SER A 275 -19.16 25.67 11.79
N GLN A 276 -18.77 26.91 12.09
CA GLN A 276 -18.85 28.05 11.18
C GLN A 276 -17.60 28.19 10.27
N ASN A 277 -16.48 27.54 10.59
CA ASN A 277 -15.21 27.72 9.88
C ASN A 277 -14.70 26.48 9.13
N HIS A 278 -15.31 25.32 9.34
CA HIS A 278 -14.93 24.08 8.68
C HIS A 278 -16.20 23.40 8.20
N ILE A 279 -16.27 23.08 6.91
CA ILE A 279 -17.29 22.21 6.32
C ILE A 279 -16.52 21.01 5.80
N TYR A 280 -17.15 19.82 5.80
CA TYR A 280 -16.60 18.61 5.18
C TYR A 280 -16.00 18.95 3.80
N SER A 281 -14.69 18.76 3.70
CA SER A 281 -13.91 19.09 2.52
C SER A 281 -13.77 17.85 1.65
N SER A 282 -14.22 17.92 0.39
CA SER A 282 -14.04 16.84 -0.60
C SER A 282 -12.58 16.30 -0.64
N PRO A 283 -11.54 17.16 -0.58
CA PRO A 283 -10.15 16.71 -0.40
C PRO A 283 -9.85 15.83 0.82
N ALA A 284 -10.51 16.08 1.96
CA ALA A 284 -10.29 15.30 3.18
C ALA A 284 -10.91 13.90 3.09
N GLY A 285 -12.04 13.76 2.39
CA GLY A 285 -12.62 12.46 2.04
C GLY A 285 -11.67 11.63 1.16
N ALA A 286 -11.13 12.25 0.11
CA ALA A 286 -10.18 11.60 -0.79
C ALA A 286 -8.89 11.11 -0.08
N MET A 287 -8.42 11.81 0.96
CA MET A 287 -7.23 11.38 1.71
C MET A 287 -7.47 10.14 2.59
N LEU A 288 -8.70 9.89 3.05
CA LEU A 288 -9.01 8.72 3.89
C LEU A 288 -9.11 7.42 3.07
N GLU A 289 -9.39 7.56 1.78
CA GLU A 289 -9.47 6.45 0.82
C GLU A 289 -8.08 5.91 0.44
N LEU A 290 -7.02 6.70 0.66
CA LEU A 290 -5.62 6.38 0.32
C LEU A 290 -4.90 5.44 1.32
N SER A 291 -5.63 4.77 2.23
CA SER A 291 -5.03 3.78 3.16
C SER A 291 -5.22 2.28 2.80
N PRO A 292 -5.21 1.82 1.53
CA PRO A 292 -5.39 0.39 1.24
C PRO A 292 -4.14 -0.46 1.53
N TYR A 293 -2.93 0.13 1.62
CA TYR A 293 -1.68 -0.63 1.71
C TYR A 293 -1.29 -1.14 3.11
N ASN A 294 -1.99 -0.71 4.17
CA ASN A 294 -1.73 -1.21 5.52
C ASN A 294 -2.27 -2.64 5.74
N CYS A 295 -2.92 -3.25 4.75
CA CYS A 295 -3.54 -4.58 4.84
C CYS A 295 -2.60 -5.76 4.52
N VAL A 296 -1.33 -5.53 4.12
CA VAL A 296 -0.40 -6.61 3.67
C VAL A 296 0.75 -6.87 4.66
N LYS A 297 0.52 -6.57 5.94
CA LYS A 297 1.38 -7.00 7.06
C LYS A 297 0.72 -8.15 7.82
N SER A 298 0.69 -9.32 7.20
CA SER A 298 0.55 -10.61 7.87
C SER A 298 1.18 -11.68 6.98
#